data_AF-A0A2J0MFE4-F1
#
_entry.id   AF-A0A2J0MFE4-F1
#
_cell.length_a   1.000
_cell.length_b   1.000
_cell.length_c   1.000
_cell.angle_alpha   90.00
_cell.angle_beta   90.00
_cell.angle_gamma   90.00
#
_symmetry.space_group_name_H-M   'P 1'
#
loop_
_entity.id
_entity.type
_entity.pdbx_description
1 polymer ?
#
loop_
_entity_poly.entity_id
_entity_poly.type
_entity_poly.pdbx_seq_one_letter_code
_entity_poly.pdbx_strand_id
1 'polypeptide(L)'
;MDYKPQNVICQNCKTQFTIEPEDFNFYEKIKVPPPTFCPECRLTGRLLNIMERTLYNDICDNCGKKIISHFSPETSYKVFCSSCWWGDSWDGTEYGKDYDFNKTFFEQFHELRKIVPCQAMNMKNSTDCKYCSGIDRCKNCVYVFSGLQSINCYYCVTPIFVKDSIDSDFIINGDHVYEAFNSNQNYNTKFAYFSDGSLDSAFLFNCLGCSNCFGCVNLRNQKYCIFNKQYSKEEYQKEIQKWDLGDYKIVQKAEQEFMKLFYKTPKHFANIINSTNVIGDNIKNSRNCKICFSVFNGVENCKYIFYSGLLLKDSYDVTLGGDTSELLYQATGSTRCQKAFFVRASSNLVDVEYSENLYNCSNCFGCAKLRHKKYCILNKQYSKEEYKKLIPKIKEHMMNVPYKDKDGRIYKYGDYFPPEHSMWAYNESLIQQYFPLKKEEVKKCNFSWHNPPERDYQITLKTKDLPNHIKDVDDSVLNEIIECEHNGKECNQQCSTAFRILPNELQFYRQMNITLPRLCPNCRHYERLKKINPPKLWHRKCMCNGVESYNKEYKNTIKHSHGDSPCMNEFETAISDERREIVYCKKCYQAEFV
;
A
#
# COMPACT_ATOMS: atom_id res chain seq x y z
N MET A 1 -21.92 -25.61 -16.34
CA MET A 1 -21.81 -27.00 -15.83
C MET A 1 -21.80 -26.93 -14.31
N ASP A 2 -22.25 -27.97 -13.60
CA ASP A 2 -22.16 -27.99 -12.14
C ASP A 2 -20.75 -28.38 -11.70
N TYR A 3 -19.90 -27.37 -11.54
CA TYR A 3 -18.55 -27.53 -11.02
C TYR A 3 -18.58 -28.02 -9.56
N LYS A 4 -17.59 -28.83 -9.18
CA LYS A 4 -17.33 -29.23 -7.78
C LYS A 4 -16.09 -28.50 -7.26
N PRO A 5 -15.97 -28.27 -5.93
CA PRO A 5 -14.74 -27.70 -5.37
C PRO A 5 -13.53 -28.57 -5.73
N GLN A 6 -12.44 -27.94 -6.17
CA GLN A 6 -11.20 -28.63 -6.55
C GLN A 6 -10.04 -28.18 -5.66
N ASN A 7 -9.38 -29.14 -5.02
CA ASN A 7 -8.12 -28.92 -4.33
C ASN A 7 -6.97 -28.91 -5.34
N VAL A 8 -6.15 -27.85 -5.31
CA VAL A 8 -5.00 -27.66 -6.20
C VAL A 8 -3.74 -27.41 -5.36
N ILE A 9 -2.62 -28.03 -5.75
CA ILE A 9 -1.32 -27.80 -5.13
C ILE A 9 -0.67 -26.58 -5.82
N CYS A 10 -0.30 -25.57 -5.05
CA CYS A 10 0.36 -24.36 -5.58
C CYS A 10 1.72 -24.71 -6.20
N GLN A 11 1.96 -24.28 -7.44
CA GLN A 11 3.27 -24.46 -8.10
C GLN A 11 4.45 -23.88 -7.30
N ASN A 12 4.24 -22.76 -6.59
CA ASN A 12 5.28 -22.10 -5.82
C ASN A 12 5.44 -22.70 -4.41
N CYS A 13 4.53 -22.38 -3.48
CA CYS A 13 4.67 -22.74 -2.06
C CYS A 13 4.31 -24.20 -1.73
N LYS A 14 3.84 -25.00 -2.70
CA LYS A 14 3.38 -26.39 -2.55
C LYS A 14 2.20 -26.60 -1.57
N THR A 15 1.67 -25.54 -0.96
CA THR A 15 0.45 -25.57 -0.16
C THR A 15 -0.77 -25.88 -1.03
N GLN A 16 -1.71 -26.66 -0.50
CA GLN A 16 -3.02 -26.87 -1.12
C GLN A 16 -3.90 -25.62 -0.98
N PHE A 17 -4.64 -25.28 -2.03
CA PHE A 17 -5.72 -24.29 -1.98
C PHE A 17 -6.95 -24.79 -2.76
N THR A 18 -8.13 -24.32 -2.38
CA THR A 18 -9.40 -24.70 -3.01
C THR A 18 -9.76 -23.70 -4.10
N ILE A 19 -10.18 -24.21 -5.26
CA ILE A 19 -10.92 -23.49 -6.29
C ILE A 19 -12.39 -23.87 -6.12
N GLU A 20 -13.24 -22.89 -5.83
CA GLU A 20 -14.67 -23.12 -5.57
C GLU A 20 -15.46 -23.26 -6.88
N PRO A 21 -16.65 -23.89 -6.86
CA PRO A 21 -17.52 -23.98 -8.04
C PRO A 21 -17.77 -22.65 -8.75
N GLU A 22 -17.92 -21.56 -7.99
CA GLU A 22 -18.16 -20.23 -8.55
C GLU A 22 -16.91 -19.63 -9.23
N ASP A 23 -15.71 -20.07 -8.85
CA ASP A 23 -14.45 -19.60 -9.44
C ASP A 23 -14.29 -20.11 -10.88
N PHE A 24 -14.70 -21.35 -11.17
CA PHE A 24 -14.65 -21.89 -12.53
C PHE A 24 -15.52 -21.11 -13.50
N ASN A 25 -16.73 -20.73 -13.09
CA ASN A 25 -17.63 -19.86 -13.87
C ASN A 25 -16.98 -18.50 -14.19
N PHE A 26 -16.17 -17.96 -13.26
CA PHE A 26 -15.41 -16.73 -13.50
C PHE A 26 -14.33 -16.93 -14.56
N TYR A 27 -13.48 -17.97 -14.43
CA TYR A 27 -12.40 -18.27 -15.37
C TYR A 27 -12.92 -18.58 -16.79
N GLU A 28 -14.05 -19.27 -16.90
CA GLU A 28 -14.75 -19.52 -18.17
C GLU A 28 -15.25 -18.20 -18.82
N LYS A 29 -15.89 -17.31 -18.05
CA LYS A 29 -16.37 -15.98 -18.50
C LYS A 29 -15.27 -15.07 -19.06
N ILE A 30 -14.03 -15.25 -18.62
CA ILE A 30 -12.87 -14.46 -19.08
C ILE A 30 -12.02 -15.18 -20.12
N LYS A 31 -12.31 -16.46 -20.42
CA LYS A 31 -11.54 -17.33 -21.32
C LYS A 31 -10.08 -17.47 -20.89
N VAL A 32 -9.85 -17.68 -19.59
CA VAL A 32 -8.52 -17.88 -18.98
C VAL A 32 -8.53 -19.18 -18.17
N PRO A 33 -7.44 -19.97 -18.14
CA PRO A 33 -7.38 -21.17 -17.29
C PRO A 33 -7.51 -20.85 -15.78
N PRO A 34 -8.03 -21.78 -14.97
CA PRO A 34 -7.95 -21.68 -13.51
C PRO A 34 -6.50 -21.59 -13.00
N PRO A 35 -6.26 -20.89 -11.88
CA PRO A 35 -4.91 -20.58 -11.40
C PRO A 35 -4.16 -21.81 -10.93
N THR A 36 -2.86 -21.81 -11.18
CA THR A 36 -1.91 -22.84 -10.70
C THR A 36 -1.13 -22.37 -9.46
N PHE A 37 -1.30 -21.09 -9.08
CA PHE A 37 -0.70 -20.45 -7.92
C PHE A 37 -1.75 -20.13 -6.86
N CYS A 38 -1.42 -20.33 -5.58
CA CYS A 38 -2.30 -19.91 -4.48
C CYS A 38 -2.38 -18.37 -4.38
N PRO A 39 -3.39 -17.81 -3.70
CA PRO A 39 -3.60 -16.37 -3.65
C PRO A 39 -2.44 -15.56 -3.05
N GLU A 40 -1.78 -16.06 -2.00
CA GLU A 40 -0.62 -15.41 -1.40
C GLU A 40 0.54 -15.30 -2.41
N CYS A 41 0.82 -16.37 -3.17
CA CYS A 41 1.88 -16.35 -4.19
C CYS A 41 1.56 -15.40 -5.36
N ARG A 42 0.27 -15.25 -5.70
CA ARG A 42 -0.19 -14.29 -6.73
C ARG A 42 -0.05 -12.85 -6.24
N LEU A 43 -0.36 -12.58 -4.96
CA LEU A 43 -0.06 -11.31 -4.32
C LEU A 43 1.44 -11.00 -4.33
N THR A 44 2.30 -11.98 -4.01
CA THR A 44 3.76 -11.82 -4.09
C THR A 44 4.21 -11.34 -5.48
N GLY A 45 3.71 -11.98 -6.56
CA GLY A 45 4.04 -11.59 -7.93
C GLY A 45 3.65 -10.15 -8.29
N ARG A 46 2.51 -9.66 -7.78
CA ARG A 46 2.09 -8.26 -7.95
C ARG A 46 2.97 -7.29 -7.17
N LEU A 47 3.21 -7.55 -5.89
CA LEU A 47 3.98 -6.65 -5.01
C LEU A 47 5.45 -6.53 -5.44
N LEU A 48 6.04 -7.60 -5.99
CA LEU A 48 7.38 -7.56 -6.59
C LEU A 48 7.49 -6.63 -7.80
N ASN A 49 6.37 -6.33 -8.47
CA ASN A 49 6.30 -5.46 -9.65
C ASN A 49 5.82 -4.04 -9.31
N ILE A 50 5.87 -3.64 -8.02
CA ILE A 50 5.57 -2.28 -7.57
C ILE A 50 6.80 -1.73 -6.84
N MET A 51 7.20 -0.51 -7.21
CA MET A 51 8.21 0.29 -6.53
C MET A 51 7.57 1.55 -5.97
N GLU A 52 7.96 1.90 -4.75
CA GLU A 52 7.59 3.16 -4.11
C GLU A 52 8.85 3.87 -3.59
N ARG A 53 9.43 3.37 -2.51
CA ARG A 53 10.36 4.15 -1.66
C ARG A 53 11.85 4.11 -2.03
N THR A 54 12.27 3.26 -2.95
CA THR A 54 13.70 3.18 -3.34
C THR A 54 13.98 4.11 -4.51
N LEU A 55 15.04 4.91 -4.36
CA LEU A 55 15.37 6.03 -5.25
C LEU A 55 16.89 6.15 -5.43
N TYR A 56 17.29 6.44 -6.65
CA TYR A 56 18.69 6.55 -7.07
C TYR A 56 18.96 7.90 -7.74
N ASN A 57 20.19 8.40 -7.60
CA ASN A 57 20.71 9.45 -8.48
C ASN A 57 21.11 8.80 -9.81
N ASP A 58 20.69 9.40 -10.91
CA ASP A 58 20.86 8.82 -12.25
C ASP A 58 21.01 9.93 -13.31
N ILE A 59 21.26 9.57 -14.57
CA ILE A 59 21.39 10.49 -15.70
C ILE A 59 20.36 10.11 -16.77
N CYS A 60 19.61 11.10 -17.27
CA CYS A 60 18.62 10.88 -18.33
C CYS A 60 19.31 10.51 -19.65
N ASP A 61 19.09 9.30 -20.15
CA ASP A 61 19.67 8.80 -21.41
C ASP A 61 19.32 9.64 -22.64
N ASN A 62 18.21 10.39 -22.61
CA ASN A 62 17.78 11.23 -23.74
C ASN A 62 18.42 12.63 -23.75
N CYS A 63 18.82 13.17 -22.59
CA CYS A 63 19.23 14.59 -22.50
C CYS A 63 20.40 14.89 -21.55
N GLY A 64 21.04 13.88 -20.97
CA GLY A 64 22.23 14.03 -20.12
C GLY A 64 22.00 14.74 -18.78
N LYS A 65 20.76 15.12 -18.44
CA LYS A 65 20.44 15.80 -17.17
C LYS A 65 20.46 14.82 -16.01
N LYS A 66 21.07 15.23 -14.89
CA LYS A 66 20.97 14.52 -13.60
C LYS A 66 19.51 14.46 -13.15
N ILE A 67 19.09 13.29 -12.68
CA ILE A 67 17.72 12.96 -12.28
C ILE A 67 17.69 12.12 -11.00
N ILE A 68 16.50 12.00 -10.42
CA ILE A 68 16.15 10.93 -9.49
C ILE A 68 15.42 9.85 -10.28
N SER A 69 15.68 8.58 -9.97
CA SER A 69 15.16 7.41 -10.70
C SER A 69 14.71 6.31 -9.73
N HIS A 70 13.68 5.56 -10.11
CA HIS A 70 13.30 4.29 -9.48
C HIS A 70 14.16 3.09 -9.92
N PHE A 71 15.07 3.28 -10.87
CA PHE A 71 15.94 2.25 -11.39
C PHE A 71 17.36 2.50 -10.88
N SER A 72 18.04 1.46 -10.40
CA SER A 72 19.45 1.56 -10.06
C SER A 72 20.27 1.81 -11.34
N PRO A 73 21.29 2.69 -11.32
CA PRO A 73 22.23 2.87 -12.44
C PRO A 73 23.02 1.60 -12.82
N GLU A 74 23.01 0.58 -11.96
CA GLU A 74 23.57 -0.75 -12.25
C GLU A 74 22.65 -1.60 -13.15
N THR A 75 21.40 -1.17 -13.40
CA THR A 75 20.46 -1.89 -14.26
C THR A 75 20.70 -1.61 -15.74
N SER A 76 20.31 -2.55 -16.61
CA SER A 76 20.43 -2.40 -18.06
C SER A 76 19.24 -1.66 -18.70
N TYR A 77 18.46 -0.90 -17.94
CA TYR A 77 17.27 -0.20 -18.44
C TYR A 77 17.66 1.20 -18.93
N LYS A 78 17.12 1.61 -20.08
CA LYS A 78 17.16 3.02 -20.49
C LYS A 78 16.19 3.83 -19.65
N VAL A 79 16.62 4.97 -19.11
CA VAL A 79 15.84 5.81 -18.19
C VAL A 79 15.73 7.25 -18.69
N PHE A 80 14.51 7.71 -18.93
CA PHE A 80 14.21 9.07 -19.34
C PHE A 80 13.62 9.89 -18.18
N CYS A 81 14.07 11.13 -18.03
CA CYS A 81 13.44 12.12 -17.15
C CYS A 81 11.98 12.37 -17.59
N SER A 82 11.10 12.78 -16.68
CA SER A 82 9.66 12.86 -17.00
C SER A 82 9.36 13.76 -18.22
N SER A 83 10.07 14.88 -18.40
CA SER A 83 9.86 15.75 -19.57
C SER A 83 10.34 15.14 -20.90
N CYS A 84 11.44 14.38 -20.91
CA CYS A 84 11.85 13.62 -22.11
C CYS A 84 10.96 12.41 -22.35
N TRP A 85 10.53 11.73 -21.28
CA TRP A 85 9.64 10.59 -21.41
C TRP A 85 8.31 11.01 -22.02
N TRP A 86 7.69 12.09 -21.56
CA TRP A 86 6.43 12.64 -22.12
C TRP A 86 6.59 13.42 -23.42
N GLY A 87 7.81 13.83 -23.80
CA GLY A 87 8.06 14.61 -25.01
C GLY A 87 8.01 13.79 -26.31
N ASP A 88 7.97 14.49 -27.42
CA ASP A 88 7.82 13.91 -28.77
C ASP A 88 9.16 13.49 -29.41
N SER A 89 10.25 13.42 -28.64
CA SER A 89 11.58 13.03 -29.17
C SER A 89 11.77 11.52 -29.34
N TRP A 90 10.74 10.73 -29.06
CA TRP A 90 10.73 9.27 -29.22
C TRP A 90 9.29 8.74 -29.24
N ASP A 91 9.07 7.62 -29.92
CA ASP A 91 7.84 6.84 -29.90
C ASP A 91 8.14 5.35 -29.65
N GLY A 92 7.39 4.71 -28.75
CA GLY A 92 7.62 3.30 -28.41
C GLY A 92 7.45 2.31 -29.60
N THR A 93 6.82 2.71 -30.71
CA THR A 93 6.74 1.91 -31.95
C THR A 93 8.07 1.78 -32.70
N GLU A 94 9.06 2.65 -32.42
CA GLU A 94 10.45 2.52 -32.91
C GLU A 94 11.11 1.19 -32.46
N TYR A 95 10.62 0.63 -31.37
CA TYR A 95 11.10 -0.61 -30.75
C TYR A 95 10.23 -1.82 -31.11
N GLY A 96 9.29 -1.66 -32.06
CA GLY A 96 8.34 -2.68 -32.47
C GLY A 96 9.03 -3.91 -33.07
N LYS A 97 8.63 -5.10 -32.63
CA LYS A 97 9.11 -6.40 -33.15
C LYS A 97 7.95 -7.20 -33.73
N ASP A 98 8.23 -8.02 -34.73
CA ASP A 98 7.33 -9.11 -35.11
C ASP A 98 7.34 -10.22 -34.06
N TYR A 99 6.21 -10.92 -33.93
CA TYR A 99 6.06 -12.03 -33.01
C TYR A 99 6.77 -13.29 -33.54
N ASP A 100 7.73 -13.81 -32.79
CA ASP A 100 8.46 -15.04 -33.09
C ASP A 100 7.78 -16.24 -32.42
N PHE A 101 7.32 -17.20 -33.21
CA PHE A 101 6.71 -18.45 -32.72
C PHE A 101 7.74 -19.52 -32.30
N ASN A 102 9.04 -19.22 -32.36
CA ASN A 102 10.11 -20.08 -31.82
C ASN A 102 10.56 -19.69 -30.41
N LYS A 103 10.10 -18.53 -29.90
CA LYS A 103 10.37 -18.03 -28.54
C LYS A 103 9.11 -18.00 -27.70
N THR A 104 9.21 -18.19 -26.39
CA THR A 104 8.04 -18.01 -25.51
C THR A 104 7.59 -16.55 -25.50
N PHE A 105 6.32 -16.30 -25.16
CA PHE A 105 5.80 -14.94 -25.06
C PHE A 105 6.54 -14.09 -24.00
N PHE A 106 6.78 -14.67 -22.82
CA PHE A 106 7.34 -13.93 -21.69
C PHE A 106 8.80 -13.53 -21.90
N GLU A 107 9.59 -14.32 -22.64
CA GLU A 107 10.94 -13.93 -23.09
C GLU A 107 10.89 -12.72 -24.03
N GLN A 108 10.07 -12.78 -25.08
CA GLN A 108 9.93 -11.70 -26.05
C GLN A 108 9.47 -10.39 -25.40
N PHE A 109 8.53 -10.48 -24.46
CA PHE A 109 8.05 -9.31 -23.72
C PHE A 109 9.12 -8.78 -22.74
N HIS A 110 9.90 -9.64 -22.08
CA HIS A 110 11.00 -9.21 -21.22
C HIS A 110 12.14 -8.54 -22.00
N GLU A 111 12.49 -9.06 -23.19
CA GLU A 111 13.42 -8.41 -24.11
C GLU A 111 12.94 -7.00 -24.51
N LEU A 112 11.66 -6.86 -24.88
CA LEU A 112 11.07 -5.57 -25.25
C LEU A 112 11.13 -4.58 -24.06
N ARG A 113 10.76 -5.02 -22.86
CA ARG A 113 10.74 -4.17 -21.66
C ARG A 113 12.10 -3.58 -21.29
N LYS A 114 13.21 -4.28 -21.62
CA LYS A 114 14.59 -3.81 -21.37
C LYS A 114 15.03 -2.70 -22.33
N ILE A 115 14.63 -2.77 -23.59
CA ILE A 115 15.11 -1.83 -24.62
C ILE A 115 14.27 -0.54 -24.72
N VAL A 116 12.97 -0.61 -24.39
CA VAL A 116 12.06 0.55 -24.45
C VAL A 116 12.25 1.46 -23.22
N PRO A 117 12.54 2.77 -23.40
CA PRO A 117 12.83 3.70 -22.31
C PRO A 117 11.78 3.75 -21.19
N CYS A 118 12.25 3.55 -19.96
CA CYS A 118 11.47 3.69 -18.74
C CYS A 118 11.37 5.16 -18.30
N GLN A 119 10.29 5.52 -17.63
CA GLN A 119 10.15 6.83 -16.98
C GLN A 119 10.83 6.79 -15.61
N ALA A 120 11.77 7.70 -15.35
CA ALA A 120 12.54 7.73 -14.10
C ALA A 120 11.66 7.81 -12.83
N MET A 121 10.69 8.72 -12.84
CA MET A 121 9.73 8.97 -11.77
C MET A 121 8.34 9.17 -12.39
N ASN A 122 7.30 8.52 -11.86
CA ASN A 122 5.94 8.63 -12.38
C ASN A 122 5.31 9.97 -11.95
N MET A 123 5.55 11.02 -12.72
CA MET A 123 5.08 12.38 -12.43
C MET A 123 4.36 12.97 -13.63
N LYS A 124 3.23 13.65 -13.38
CA LYS A 124 2.47 14.40 -14.38
C LYS A 124 2.08 15.78 -13.84
N ASN A 125 2.16 16.83 -14.68
CA ASN A 125 1.68 18.19 -14.39
C ASN A 125 2.10 18.78 -13.03
N SER A 126 3.24 18.38 -12.46
CA SER A 126 3.60 18.68 -11.06
C SER A 126 4.88 19.53 -10.98
N THR A 127 4.92 20.46 -10.04
CA THR A 127 6.01 21.45 -9.86
C THR A 127 6.69 21.30 -8.51
N ASP A 128 8.02 21.50 -8.49
CA ASP A 128 8.86 21.42 -7.27
C ASP A 128 8.80 20.08 -6.50
N CYS A 129 8.32 19.00 -7.15
CA CYS A 129 8.17 17.67 -6.58
C CYS A 129 9.30 16.71 -6.99
N LYS A 130 10.56 17.14 -6.94
CA LYS A 130 11.76 16.43 -7.46
C LYS A 130 11.87 14.95 -7.04
N TYR A 131 11.32 14.61 -5.89
CA TYR A 131 11.47 13.31 -5.23
C TYR A 131 10.18 12.46 -5.25
N CYS A 132 9.05 12.97 -5.75
CA CYS A 132 7.77 12.24 -5.73
C CYS A 132 7.55 11.36 -6.97
N SER A 133 6.70 10.34 -6.81
CA SER A 133 6.21 9.51 -7.91
C SER A 133 4.81 8.97 -7.59
N GLY A 134 4.03 8.68 -8.62
CA GLY A 134 2.58 8.43 -8.52
C GLY A 134 1.73 9.71 -8.44
N ILE A 135 2.25 10.87 -8.86
CA ILE A 135 1.59 12.17 -8.65
C ILE A 135 1.07 12.85 -9.93
N ASP A 136 -0.13 13.45 -9.84
CA ASP A 136 -0.69 14.36 -10.85
C ASP A 136 -1.10 15.70 -10.23
N ARG A 137 -0.71 16.81 -10.88
CA ARG A 137 -1.07 18.19 -10.51
C ARG A 137 -0.63 18.62 -9.09
N CYS A 138 0.41 18.02 -8.53
CA CYS A 138 0.90 18.32 -7.17
C CYS A 138 1.98 19.42 -7.15
N LYS A 139 2.16 20.08 -6.00
CA LYS A 139 3.19 21.11 -5.80
C LYS A 139 3.91 20.98 -4.45
N ASN A 140 5.25 21.04 -4.47
CA ASN A 140 6.09 21.10 -3.25
C ASN A 140 5.84 19.91 -2.29
N CYS A 141 6.17 18.69 -2.74
CA CYS A 141 5.98 17.44 -1.98
C CYS A 141 7.25 16.57 -2.03
N VAL A 142 7.57 15.84 -0.95
CA VAL A 142 8.71 14.88 -0.86
C VAL A 142 8.45 13.86 0.25
N TYR A 143 8.30 12.55 0.07
CA TYR A 143 7.82 11.77 -1.09
C TYR A 143 6.31 11.51 -0.89
N VAL A 144 5.52 11.21 -1.93
CA VAL A 144 4.06 10.95 -1.79
C VAL A 144 3.56 9.97 -2.86
N PHE A 145 3.05 8.78 -2.50
CA PHE A 145 2.81 7.66 -3.44
C PHE A 145 1.35 7.27 -3.75
N SER A 146 0.44 8.24 -3.82
CA SER A 146 -0.31 8.52 -5.07
C SER A 146 -1.19 9.75 -4.83
N GLY A 147 -0.63 10.92 -5.11
CA GLY A 147 -1.24 12.20 -4.83
C GLY A 147 -1.94 12.82 -6.05
N LEU A 148 -3.05 13.50 -5.81
CA LEU A 148 -3.81 14.24 -6.82
C LEU A 148 -4.07 15.64 -6.28
N GLN A 149 -3.56 16.66 -6.96
CA GLN A 149 -3.67 18.08 -6.55
C GLN A 149 -3.22 18.36 -5.10
N SER A 150 -2.28 17.57 -4.57
CA SER A 150 -1.72 17.73 -3.22
C SER A 150 -0.71 18.88 -3.19
N ILE A 151 -0.70 19.67 -2.10
CA ILE A 151 0.24 20.77 -1.86
C ILE A 151 0.90 20.53 -0.50
N ASN A 152 2.21 20.80 -0.36
CA ASN A 152 2.94 20.73 0.92
C ASN A 152 2.80 19.39 1.67
N CYS A 153 3.06 18.27 1.00
CA CYS A 153 2.92 16.92 1.58
C CYS A 153 4.26 16.17 1.63
N TYR A 154 4.62 15.66 2.81
CA TYR A 154 5.90 14.99 3.08
C TYR A 154 5.65 14.03 4.24
N TYR A 155 5.96 12.73 4.31
CA TYR A 155 6.57 11.81 3.37
C TYR A 155 5.64 10.55 3.26
N CYS A 156 4.51 10.68 2.56
CA CYS A 156 3.22 9.95 2.70
C CYS A 156 2.89 8.87 1.63
N VAL A 157 1.79 8.12 1.78
CA VAL A 157 1.19 7.26 0.73
C VAL A 157 -0.31 7.62 0.56
N THR A 158 -0.70 8.03 -0.66
CA THR A 158 -2.11 8.31 -1.06
C THR A 158 -2.94 9.41 -0.32
N PRO A 159 -2.50 10.69 -0.28
CA PRO A 159 -3.32 11.84 0.12
C PRO A 159 -3.95 12.61 -1.06
N ILE A 160 -5.23 12.98 -0.92
CA ILE A 160 -6.00 13.79 -1.91
C ILE A 160 -7.15 14.49 -1.15
N PHE A 161 -7.24 15.79 -0.87
CA PHE A 161 -6.38 16.96 -0.99
C PHE A 161 -6.04 17.48 0.42
N VAL A 162 -4.91 18.19 0.59
CA VAL A 162 -4.31 18.43 1.91
C VAL A 162 -3.53 19.76 1.98
N LYS A 163 -3.44 20.36 3.18
CA LYS A 163 -2.63 21.54 3.54
C LYS A 163 -2.42 21.70 5.07
N ASP A 164 -1.71 20.86 5.84
CA ASP A 164 -0.52 20.05 5.53
C ASP A 164 -0.55 18.68 6.28
N SER A 165 0.34 17.74 5.93
CA SER A 165 0.44 16.43 6.60
C SER A 165 1.85 15.82 6.52
N ILE A 166 2.31 15.26 7.67
CA ILE A 166 3.60 14.58 7.87
C ILE A 166 3.45 13.47 8.93
N ASP A 167 3.81 12.18 8.74
CA ASP A 167 3.87 11.34 7.54
C ASP A 167 2.65 10.38 7.61
N SER A 168 1.85 10.17 6.56
CA SER A 168 0.60 9.37 6.69
C SER A 168 0.12 8.67 5.41
N ASP A 169 -0.59 7.55 5.55
CA ASP A 169 -0.73 6.55 4.48
C ASP A 169 -2.19 6.29 4.00
N PHE A 170 -3.13 7.23 4.24
CA PHE A 170 -4.31 7.60 3.39
C PHE A 170 -5.15 8.70 4.08
N ILE A 171 -5.37 9.88 3.44
CA ILE A 171 -6.23 10.99 3.97
C ILE A 171 -6.92 11.76 2.81
N ILE A 172 -8.22 12.07 2.97
CA ILE A 172 -9.09 12.80 2.00
C ILE A 172 -10.23 13.54 2.76
N ASN A 173 -10.19 14.81 3.19
CA ASN A 173 -9.27 15.96 3.01
C ASN A 173 -8.96 16.56 4.41
N GLY A 174 -7.80 17.18 4.65
CA GLY A 174 -7.47 17.71 5.99
C GLY A 174 -6.58 18.97 6.03
N ASP A 175 -6.48 19.59 7.22
CA ASP A 175 -5.74 20.82 7.51
C ASP A 175 -4.92 20.68 8.83
N HIS A 176 -3.67 20.19 8.72
CA HIS A 176 -2.70 19.95 9.81
C HIS A 176 -3.01 18.73 10.71
N VAL A 177 -2.59 17.56 10.22
CA VAL A 177 -2.64 16.27 10.93
C VAL A 177 -1.24 15.65 10.97
N TYR A 178 -0.81 15.16 12.13
CA TYR A 178 0.50 14.51 12.33
C TYR A 178 0.36 13.03 12.72
N GLU A 179 1.13 12.14 12.07
CA GLU A 179 1.17 10.69 12.36
C GLU A 179 -0.22 10.04 12.48
N ALA A 180 -0.99 10.03 11.38
CA ALA A 180 -2.33 9.46 11.33
C ALA A 180 -2.48 8.30 10.33
N PHE A 181 -3.48 7.45 10.57
CA PHE A 181 -3.79 6.31 9.71
C PHE A 181 -5.30 6.03 9.63
N ASN A 182 -5.86 5.96 8.42
CA ASN A 182 -7.27 5.66 8.15
C ASN A 182 -8.23 6.53 9.00
N SER A 183 -8.00 7.84 8.98
CA SER A 183 -8.59 8.82 9.90
C SER A 183 -8.95 10.08 9.12
N ASN A 184 -10.24 10.43 9.04
CA ASN A 184 -10.77 11.47 8.18
C ASN A 184 -11.50 12.61 8.93
N GLN A 185 -11.61 13.79 8.32
CA GLN A 185 -12.30 14.98 8.85
C GLN A 185 -11.77 15.42 10.22
N ASN A 186 -10.46 15.32 10.42
CA ASN A 186 -9.80 15.69 11.67
C ASN A 186 -9.12 17.07 11.54
N TYR A 187 -9.21 17.87 12.59
CA TYR A 187 -8.59 19.19 12.69
C TYR A 187 -7.68 19.28 13.92
N ASN A 188 -6.47 19.85 13.76
CA ASN A 188 -5.46 19.99 14.83
C ASN A 188 -5.30 18.69 15.65
N THR A 189 -4.99 17.59 14.97
CA THR A 189 -5.01 16.24 15.55
C THR A 189 -3.69 15.50 15.32
N LYS A 190 -3.22 14.77 16.34
CA LYS A 190 -1.89 14.12 16.37
C LYS A 190 -2.00 12.65 16.79
N PHE A 191 -1.24 11.74 16.19
CA PHE A 191 -1.22 10.32 16.57
C PHE A 191 -2.62 9.67 16.56
N ALA A 192 -3.33 9.75 15.42
CA ALA A 192 -4.73 9.34 15.30
C ALA A 192 -4.93 8.17 14.34
N TYR A 193 -5.41 7.06 14.87
CA TYR A 193 -5.54 5.78 14.17
C TYR A 193 -7.01 5.35 14.11
N PHE A 194 -7.52 5.05 12.92
CA PHE A 194 -8.92 4.64 12.68
C PHE A 194 -9.96 5.61 13.28
N SER A 195 -9.65 6.91 13.34
CA SER A 195 -10.43 7.90 14.10
C SER A 195 -10.92 9.05 13.21
N ASP A 196 -12.22 9.27 13.20
CA ASP A 196 -12.91 10.18 12.27
C ASP A 196 -13.60 11.34 12.99
N GLY A 197 -13.65 12.52 12.35
CA GLY A 197 -14.42 13.67 12.82
C GLY A 197 -13.94 14.27 14.14
N SER A 198 -12.63 14.22 14.42
CA SER A 198 -12.05 14.64 15.70
C SER A 198 -11.37 16.01 15.66
N LEU A 199 -11.38 16.71 16.80
CA LEU A 199 -10.93 18.10 16.93
C LEU A 199 -10.01 18.29 18.14
N ASP A 200 -8.91 19.02 17.99
CA ASP A 200 -7.99 19.41 19.08
C ASP A 200 -7.61 18.23 20.00
N SER A 201 -7.13 17.14 19.41
CA SER A 201 -6.99 15.84 20.08
C SER A 201 -5.68 15.14 19.75
N ALA A 202 -5.22 14.24 20.63
CA ALA A 202 -4.01 13.46 20.40
C ALA A 202 -4.10 12.01 20.93
N PHE A 203 -3.33 11.10 20.34
CA PHE A 203 -3.27 9.68 20.72
C PHE A 203 -4.67 9.05 20.75
N LEU A 204 -5.28 8.90 19.57
CA LEU A 204 -6.62 8.32 19.42
C LEU A 204 -6.55 6.97 18.71
N PHE A 205 -7.29 5.97 19.21
CA PHE A 205 -7.57 4.74 18.48
C PHE A 205 -9.08 4.50 18.37
N ASN A 206 -9.59 4.36 17.14
CA ASN A 206 -10.99 4.04 16.89
C ASN A 206 -11.95 5.00 17.61
N CYS A 207 -11.74 6.32 17.49
CA CYS A 207 -12.60 7.35 18.06
C CYS A 207 -13.43 8.05 16.97
N LEU A 208 -14.70 8.35 17.23
CA LEU A 208 -15.59 9.05 16.29
C LEU A 208 -16.17 10.31 16.93
N GLY A 209 -16.10 11.45 16.24
CA GLY A 209 -16.77 12.70 16.65
C GLY A 209 -16.24 13.31 17.96
N CYS A 210 -15.00 13.02 18.35
CA CYS A 210 -14.45 13.40 19.65
C CYS A 210 -13.71 14.75 19.60
N SER A 211 -13.83 15.59 20.63
CA SER A 211 -13.11 16.88 20.66
C SER A 211 -12.44 17.15 21.99
N ASN A 212 -11.21 17.66 22.01
CA ASN A 212 -10.42 17.83 23.24
C ASN A 212 -10.24 16.47 23.97
N CYS A 213 -9.67 15.49 23.26
CA CYS A 213 -9.43 14.15 23.79
C CYS A 213 -7.94 13.76 23.67
N PHE A 214 -7.38 13.16 24.73
CA PHE A 214 -5.98 12.75 24.79
C PHE A 214 -5.82 11.29 25.23
N GLY A 215 -5.16 10.45 24.43
CA GLY A 215 -4.85 9.07 24.80
C GLY A 215 -6.06 8.14 24.84
N CYS A 216 -7.10 8.39 24.05
CA CYS A 216 -8.40 7.71 24.15
C CYS A 216 -8.57 6.57 23.13
N VAL A 217 -9.38 5.57 23.50
CA VAL A 217 -9.64 4.34 22.74
C VAL A 217 -11.15 4.04 22.70
N ASN A 218 -11.69 3.73 21.53
CA ASN A 218 -13.11 3.38 21.30
C ASN A 218 -14.14 4.50 21.62
N LEU A 219 -13.69 5.77 21.73
CA LEU A 219 -14.48 7.01 21.94
C LEU A 219 -15.66 7.21 20.95
N ARG A 220 -16.86 7.61 21.38
CA ARG A 220 -17.96 8.09 20.51
C ARG A 220 -18.54 9.41 21.04
N ASN A 221 -18.44 10.48 20.26
CA ASN A 221 -19.01 11.83 20.53
C ASN A 221 -18.63 12.45 21.90
N GLN A 222 -17.51 12.04 22.50
CA GLN A 222 -17.06 12.52 23.81
C GLN A 222 -16.19 13.77 23.72
N LYS A 223 -16.10 14.52 24.83
CA LYS A 223 -15.29 15.74 24.92
C LYS A 223 -14.55 15.83 26.25
N TYR A 224 -13.38 16.45 26.27
CA TYR A 224 -12.59 16.67 27.49
C TYR A 224 -12.20 15.36 28.21
N CYS A 225 -11.73 14.36 27.44
CA CYS A 225 -11.31 13.07 27.98
C CYS A 225 -9.78 12.92 27.96
N ILE A 226 -9.21 12.33 29.01
CA ILE A 226 -7.79 11.95 29.06
C ILE A 226 -7.71 10.47 29.50
N PHE A 227 -7.13 9.61 28.66
CA PHE A 227 -7.07 8.15 28.83
C PHE A 227 -8.45 7.52 29.17
N ASN A 228 -9.46 7.83 28.35
CA ASN A 228 -10.87 7.47 28.52
C ASN A 228 -11.57 7.99 29.81
N LYS A 229 -10.89 8.73 30.69
CA LYS A 229 -11.52 9.40 31.82
C LYS A 229 -12.09 10.75 31.38
N GLN A 230 -13.37 10.99 31.69
CA GLN A 230 -14.06 12.27 31.52
C GLN A 230 -13.60 13.30 32.57
N TYR A 231 -13.42 14.56 32.14
CA TYR A 231 -13.13 15.71 33.00
C TYR A 231 -14.14 16.84 32.78
N SER A 232 -14.23 17.80 33.71
CA SER A 232 -14.79 19.11 33.38
C SER A 232 -13.85 19.88 32.43
N LYS A 233 -14.36 20.93 31.79
CA LYS A 233 -13.56 21.75 30.86
C LYS A 233 -12.37 22.41 31.56
N GLU A 234 -12.59 22.92 32.77
CA GLU A 234 -11.62 23.66 33.58
C GLU A 234 -10.53 22.74 34.14
N GLU A 235 -10.88 21.50 34.52
CA GLU A 235 -9.90 20.48 34.91
C GLU A 235 -9.11 19.97 33.71
N TYR A 236 -9.78 19.71 32.58
CA TYR A 236 -9.11 19.29 31.35
C TYR A 236 -8.06 20.32 30.90
N GLN A 237 -8.41 21.60 30.91
CA GLN A 237 -7.49 22.69 30.55
C GLN A 237 -6.25 22.78 31.44
N LYS A 238 -6.34 22.34 32.71
CA LYS A 238 -5.18 22.23 33.62
C LYS A 238 -4.39 20.96 33.37
N GLU A 239 -5.06 19.84 33.15
CA GLU A 239 -4.41 18.53 33.08
C GLU A 239 -3.73 18.27 31.73
N ILE A 240 -4.27 18.82 30.63
CA ILE A 240 -3.68 18.70 29.30
C ILE A 240 -2.32 19.41 29.19
N GLN A 241 -2.05 20.43 30.02
CA GLN A 241 -0.77 21.14 30.05
C GLN A 241 0.42 20.24 30.47
N LYS A 242 0.14 19.11 31.14
CA LYS A 242 1.17 18.11 31.50
C LYS A 242 1.63 17.26 30.30
N TRP A 243 0.96 17.39 29.16
CA TRP A 243 1.18 16.60 27.96
C TRP A 243 1.66 17.46 26.79
N ASP A 244 2.64 18.34 27.04
CA ASP A 244 3.29 19.15 26.00
C ASP A 244 4.08 18.25 25.02
N LEU A 245 3.47 17.97 23.87
CA LEU A 245 4.05 17.15 22.78
C LEU A 245 5.19 17.85 22.03
N GLY A 246 5.48 19.12 22.37
CA GLY A 246 6.71 19.78 21.97
C GLY A 246 7.95 19.09 22.51
N ASP A 247 7.87 18.40 23.67
CA ASP A 247 8.96 17.65 24.32
C ASP A 247 8.96 16.15 23.96
N TYR A 248 10.08 15.66 23.44
CA TYR A 248 10.28 14.26 23.05
C TYR A 248 10.04 13.24 24.17
N LYS A 249 10.45 13.53 25.41
CA LYS A 249 10.24 12.63 26.56
C LYS A 249 8.76 12.55 26.94
N ILE A 250 8.01 13.63 26.75
CA ILE A 250 6.56 13.65 26.98
C ILE A 250 5.83 12.89 25.87
N VAL A 251 6.26 12.99 24.62
CA VAL A 251 5.77 12.15 23.51
C VAL A 251 5.98 10.65 23.80
N GLN A 252 7.19 10.25 24.20
CA GLN A 252 7.50 8.86 24.56
C GLN A 252 6.62 8.37 25.72
N LYS A 253 6.45 9.17 26.78
CA LYS A 253 5.58 8.85 27.92
C LYS A 253 4.11 8.72 27.50
N ALA A 254 3.63 9.61 26.64
CA ALA A 254 2.26 9.59 26.14
C ALA A 254 1.98 8.33 25.31
N GLU A 255 2.89 7.94 24.42
CA GLU A 255 2.76 6.69 23.65
C GLU A 255 2.75 5.47 24.59
N GLN A 256 3.58 5.44 25.63
CA GLN A 256 3.58 4.35 26.62
C GLN A 256 2.23 4.21 27.35
N GLU A 257 1.65 5.31 27.86
CA GLU A 257 0.34 5.25 28.54
C GLU A 257 -0.81 4.93 27.56
N PHE A 258 -0.78 5.48 26.35
CA PHE A 258 -1.73 5.17 25.29
C PHE A 258 -1.70 3.69 24.91
N MET A 259 -0.51 3.12 24.72
CA MET A 259 -0.35 1.71 24.36
C MET A 259 -0.81 0.76 25.49
N LYS A 260 -0.64 1.15 26.77
CA LYS A 260 -1.23 0.40 27.89
C LYS A 260 -2.76 0.33 27.78
N LEU A 261 -3.42 1.45 27.51
CA LEU A 261 -4.89 1.49 27.35
C LEU A 261 -5.34 0.72 26.10
N PHE A 262 -4.62 0.86 24.98
CA PHE A 262 -4.87 0.16 23.72
C PHE A 262 -4.81 -1.37 23.85
N TYR A 263 -3.81 -1.93 24.55
CA TYR A 263 -3.74 -3.38 24.76
C TYR A 263 -4.79 -3.88 25.76
N LYS A 264 -5.11 -3.06 26.77
CA LYS A 264 -6.12 -3.36 27.78
C LYS A 264 -7.56 -3.32 27.24
N THR A 265 -7.82 -2.63 26.13
CA THR A 265 -9.18 -2.39 25.62
C THR A 265 -9.53 -3.35 24.46
N PRO A 266 -10.66 -4.07 24.52
CA PRO A 266 -11.09 -4.95 23.43
C PRO A 266 -11.24 -4.26 22.09
N LYS A 267 -10.81 -4.95 21.04
CA LYS A 267 -10.90 -4.54 19.64
C LYS A 267 -12.01 -5.27 18.91
N HIS A 268 -12.52 -4.63 17.88
CA HIS A 268 -13.42 -5.27 16.93
C HIS A 268 -12.65 -6.24 16.03
N PHE A 269 -13.20 -7.43 15.80
CA PHE A 269 -12.54 -8.47 15.02
C PHE A 269 -12.17 -8.11 13.57
N ALA A 270 -12.92 -7.22 12.90
CA ALA A 270 -12.62 -6.76 11.53
C ALA A 270 -13.41 -5.47 11.20
N ASN A 271 -12.84 -4.50 10.48
CA ASN A 271 -13.52 -3.23 10.16
C ASN A 271 -14.51 -3.38 8.99
N ILE A 272 -15.59 -4.12 9.22
CA ILE A 272 -16.63 -4.42 8.22
C ILE A 272 -17.83 -3.46 8.39
N ILE A 273 -18.09 -2.63 7.38
CA ILE A 273 -19.21 -1.69 7.34
C ILE A 273 -20.22 -2.16 6.28
N ASN A 274 -21.52 -2.09 6.60
CA ASN A 274 -22.65 -2.31 5.68
C ASN A 274 -22.54 -3.53 4.72
N SER A 275 -22.04 -4.67 5.20
CA SER A 275 -21.82 -5.87 4.39
C SER A 275 -22.32 -7.14 5.08
N THR A 276 -22.88 -8.07 4.31
CA THR A 276 -23.38 -9.39 4.73
C THR A 276 -22.62 -10.51 4.03
N ASN A 277 -22.25 -11.58 4.75
CA ASN A 277 -21.50 -12.74 4.23
C ASN A 277 -20.14 -12.39 3.60
N VAL A 278 -19.34 -11.56 4.28
CA VAL A 278 -17.99 -11.17 3.82
C VAL A 278 -16.96 -11.38 4.93
N ILE A 279 -15.76 -11.81 4.53
CA ILE A 279 -14.58 -12.02 5.36
C ILE A 279 -13.46 -11.10 4.83
N GLY A 280 -12.85 -10.27 5.68
CA GLY A 280 -11.87 -9.24 5.27
C GLY A 280 -11.89 -7.97 6.15
N ASP A 281 -11.07 -6.98 5.81
CA ASP A 281 -10.94 -5.69 6.54
C ASP A 281 -11.26 -4.49 5.61
N ASN A 282 -11.89 -3.43 6.14
CA ASN A 282 -12.34 -2.20 5.45
C ASN A 282 -13.17 -2.38 4.16
N ILE A 283 -14.51 -2.46 4.30
CA ILE A 283 -15.42 -2.74 3.17
C ILE A 283 -16.62 -1.78 3.13
N LYS A 284 -16.85 -1.16 1.98
CA LYS A 284 -18.03 -0.38 1.58
C LYS A 284 -18.21 -0.52 0.06
N ASN A 285 -19.29 -1.03 -0.55
CA ASN A 285 -20.44 -1.83 -0.12
C ASN A 285 -20.62 -2.96 -1.18
N SER A 286 -21.25 -4.11 -0.86
CA SER A 286 -20.90 -5.39 -1.53
C SER A 286 -22.05 -6.40 -1.75
N ARG A 287 -21.93 -7.18 -2.83
CA ARG A 287 -22.24 -8.62 -2.88
C ARG A 287 -21.16 -9.35 -3.70
N ASN A 288 -21.17 -10.68 -3.76
CA ASN A 288 -20.55 -11.45 -2.68
C ASN A 288 -19.01 -11.46 -2.84
N CYS A 289 -18.28 -11.45 -1.73
CA CYS A 289 -16.81 -11.48 -1.71
C CYS A 289 -16.32 -12.40 -0.58
N LYS A 290 -15.18 -13.12 -0.73
CA LYS A 290 -14.73 -14.11 0.28
C LYS A 290 -13.39 -13.88 1.00
N ILE A 291 -12.41 -13.14 0.46
CA ILE A 291 -11.30 -12.53 1.25
C ILE A 291 -10.85 -11.22 0.56
N CYS A 292 -10.95 -10.06 1.21
CA CYS A 292 -10.62 -8.73 0.66
C CYS A 292 -9.98 -7.78 1.71
N PHE A 293 -9.15 -6.84 1.25
CA PHE A 293 -8.30 -5.97 2.10
C PHE A 293 -7.95 -4.59 1.46
N SER A 294 -8.76 -3.88 0.65
CA SER A 294 -9.93 -3.11 1.11
C SER A 294 -10.65 -2.49 -0.11
N VAL A 295 -11.89 -2.02 0.04
CA VAL A 295 -12.79 -1.56 -1.07
C VAL A 295 -13.75 -0.44 -0.63
N PHE A 296 -13.92 0.62 -1.44
CA PHE A 296 -14.59 1.86 -0.99
C PHE A 296 -15.86 2.40 -1.71
N ASN A 297 -16.29 1.90 -2.88
CA ASN A 297 -17.73 1.81 -3.21
C ASN A 297 -18.07 1.05 -4.52
N GLY A 298 -19.21 0.34 -4.53
CA GLY A 298 -19.85 -0.24 -5.73
C GLY A 298 -19.27 -1.55 -6.26
N VAL A 299 -19.27 -2.63 -5.46
CA VAL A 299 -18.47 -3.85 -5.74
C VAL A 299 -19.32 -5.13 -5.82
N GLU A 300 -19.32 -5.82 -6.97
CA GLU A 300 -19.94 -7.16 -7.15
C GLU A 300 -19.27 -7.94 -8.32
N ASN A 301 -18.57 -9.08 -8.19
CA ASN A 301 -18.19 -9.92 -7.05
C ASN A 301 -16.65 -10.08 -7.02
N CYS A 302 -15.99 -10.22 -5.85
CA CYS A 302 -14.51 -10.18 -5.79
C CYS A 302 -13.81 -11.11 -4.76
N LYS A 303 -12.57 -11.52 -5.06
CA LYS A 303 -11.61 -12.12 -4.10
C LYS A 303 -10.19 -11.55 -4.30
N TYR A 304 -9.41 -11.45 -3.21
CA TYR A 304 -7.95 -11.18 -3.16
C TYR A 304 -7.46 -9.76 -3.52
N ILE A 305 -8.25 -8.72 -3.23
CA ILE A 305 -7.93 -7.28 -3.47
C ILE A 305 -7.25 -6.64 -2.25
N PHE A 306 -6.25 -5.75 -2.43
CA PHE A 306 -5.51 -5.09 -1.34
C PHE A 306 -5.47 -3.54 -1.44
N TYR A 307 -6.62 -2.88 -1.64
CA TYR A 307 -6.97 -1.42 -1.55
C TYR A 307 -7.49 -0.84 -2.88
N SER A 308 -8.72 -0.29 -2.87
CA SER A 308 -9.44 0.07 -4.11
C SER A 308 -10.73 0.90 -3.93
N GLY A 309 -11.20 1.39 -5.07
CA GLY A 309 -12.41 2.18 -5.30
C GLY A 309 -12.28 2.92 -6.63
N LEU A 310 -13.33 3.33 -7.34
CA LEU A 310 -14.79 3.05 -7.26
C LEU A 310 -15.29 3.14 -8.72
N LEU A 311 -16.17 2.32 -9.30
CA LEU A 311 -16.88 1.10 -8.90
C LEU A 311 -16.23 -0.14 -9.57
N LEU A 312 -16.64 -1.38 -9.25
CA LEU A 312 -16.03 -2.62 -9.78
C LEU A 312 -17.06 -3.76 -9.99
N LYS A 313 -17.18 -4.33 -11.20
CA LYS A 313 -17.92 -5.61 -11.42
C LYS A 313 -17.40 -6.53 -12.55
N ASP A 314 -17.17 -7.83 -12.36
CA ASP A 314 -16.59 -8.49 -11.18
C ASP A 314 -15.12 -8.04 -11.03
N SER A 315 -14.29 -8.64 -10.18
CA SER A 315 -12.81 -8.61 -10.26
C SER A 315 -12.18 -9.69 -9.36
N TYR A 316 -11.06 -10.29 -9.75
CA TYR A 316 -10.22 -11.07 -8.82
C TYR A 316 -8.81 -10.44 -8.77
N ASP A 317 -8.12 -10.50 -7.63
CA ASP A 317 -6.72 -10.06 -7.44
C ASP A 317 -6.34 -8.67 -8.07
N VAL A 318 -6.68 -7.54 -7.44
CA VAL A 318 -6.29 -6.16 -7.88
C VAL A 318 -5.72 -5.33 -6.72
N THR A 319 -4.65 -4.54 -6.93
CA THR A 319 -3.92 -3.80 -5.87
C THR A 319 -2.97 -2.75 -6.48
N LEU A 320 -3.08 -1.42 -6.35
CA LEU A 320 -3.98 -0.54 -5.59
C LEU A 320 -4.79 0.35 -6.56
N GLY A 321 -6.08 0.55 -6.31
CA GLY A 321 -6.94 1.46 -7.11
C GLY A 321 -7.73 0.79 -8.26
N GLY A 322 -8.95 1.29 -8.53
CA GLY A 322 -9.91 0.64 -9.45
C GLY A 322 -11.06 1.51 -9.96
N ASP A 323 -10.87 2.84 -10.02
CA ASP A 323 -11.77 3.76 -10.72
C ASP A 323 -12.01 3.26 -12.16
N THR A 324 -13.14 3.55 -12.80
CA THR A 324 -14.49 3.01 -12.56
C THR A 324 -14.61 1.84 -13.56
N SER A 325 -15.02 0.65 -13.12
CA SER A 325 -14.51 -0.57 -13.74
C SER A 325 -15.54 -1.71 -13.92
N GLU A 326 -15.42 -2.43 -15.03
CA GLU A 326 -16.12 -3.69 -15.28
C GLU A 326 -15.17 -4.82 -15.77
N LEU A 327 -14.59 -5.53 -14.79
CA LEU A 327 -13.87 -6.82 -14.87
C LEU A 327 -12.33 -6.81 -15.07
N LEU A 328 -11.60 -7.14 -13.98
CA LEU A 328 -10.13 -7.20 -13.89
C LEU A 328 -9.63 -8.49 -13.21
N TYR A 329 -8.51 -9.06 -13.68
CA TYR A 329 -7.66 -10.05 -12.96
C TYR A 329 -6.32 -10.26 -13.71
N GLN A 330 -5.11 -10.22 -13.16
CA GLN A 330 -4.68 -9.55 -11.94
C GLN A 330 -3.96 -8.26 -12.34
N ALA A 331 -4.22 -7.16 -11.64
CA ALA A 331 -3.78 -5.83 -12.07
C ALA A 331 -3.16 -4.99 -10.94
N THR A 332 -2.33 -4.02 -11.31
CA THR A 332 -1.71 -3.05 -10.39
C THR A 332 -1.79 -1.62 -10.91
N GLY A 333 -3.00 -1.18 -11.27
CA GLY A 333 -3.36 0.22 -11.57
C GLY A 333 -4.49 0.38 -12.61
N SER A 334 -5.46 1.27 -12.37
CA SER A 334 -6.53 1.65 -13.31
C SER A 334 -7.16 3.00 -12.96
N THR A 335 -7.54 3.78 -13.98
CA THR A 335 -8.50 4.90 -13.91
C THR A 335 -9.44 4.86 -15.13
N ARG A 336 -10.42 3.96 -15.03
CA ARG A 336 -11.64 3.67 -15.83
C ARG A 336 -11.50 2.61 -16.94
N CYS A 337 -12.32 1.55 -16.87
CA CYS A 337 -11.99 0.20 -17.38
C CYS A 337 -13.20 -0.66 -17.82
N GLN A 338 -13.05 -1.41 -18.92
CA GLN A 338 -13.97 -2.49 -19.38
C GLN A 338 -13.21 -3.58 -20.21
N LYS A 339 -11.99 -4.00 -19.87
CA LYS A 339 -11.68 -5.25 -19.15
C LYS A 339 -10.15 -5.48 -19.30
N ALA A 340 -9.40 -5.86 -18.25
CA ALA A 340 -7.92 -5.91 -18.35
C ALA A 340 -7.25 -7.00 -17.50
N PHE A 341 -6.21 -7.61 -18.09
CA PHE A 341 -5.50 -8.78 -17.55
C PHE A 341 -3.97 -8.58 -17.73
N PHE A 342 -3.22 -8.61 -16.62
CA PHE A 342 -1.74 -8.42 -16.59
C PHE A 342 -1.27 -7.04 -17.09
N VAL A 343 -1.73 -5.96 -16.45
CA VAL A 343 -1.36 -4.59 -16.81
C VAL A 343 -0.68 -3.86 -15.65
N ARG A 344 0.40 -3.11 -15.95
CA ARG A 344 1.15 -2.28 -14.99
C ARG A 344 1.13 -0.79 -15.38
N ALA A 345 0.89 0.09 -14.40
CA ALA A 345 1.10 1.55 -14.49
C ALA A 345 0.54 2.23 -15.76
N SER A 346 -0.69 1.89 -16.16
CA SER A 346 -1.30 2.33 -17.42
C SER A 346 -2.65 3.04 -17.20
N SER A 347 -3.12 3.82 -18.18
CA SER A 347 -4.39 4.56 -18.07
C SER A 347 -5.14 4.70 -19.40
N ASN A 348 -6.47 4.83 -19.33
CA ASN A 348 -7.38 4.94 -20.47
C ASN A 348 -7.19 3.81 -21.50
N LEU A 349 -7.53 2.57 -21.12
CA LEU A 349 -7.31 1.36 -21.92
C LEU A 349 -8.60 0.65 -22.32
N VAL A 350 -8.62 0.05 -23.51
CA VAL A 350 -9.70 -0.82 -24.00
C VAL A 350 -9.10 -2.05 -24.69
N ASP A 351 -9.47 -3.27 -24.30
CA ASP A 351 -8.92 -4.52 -24.83
C ASP A 351 -7.37 -4.58 -24.81
N VAL A 352 -6.79 -4.63 -23.61
CA VAL A 352 -5.33 -4.65 -23.39
C VAL A 352 -4.91 -5.78 -22.45
N GLU A 353 -3.90 -6.55 -22.86
CA GLU A 353 -3.37 -7.70 -22.13
C GLU A 353 -1.83 -7.68 -22.10
N TYR A 354 -1.23 -8.19 -21.01
CA TYR A 354 0.22 -8.31 -20.81
C TYR A 354 1.01 -7.05 -21.20
N SER A 355 0.63 -5.88 -20.66
CA SER A 355 1.17 -4.59 -21.13
C SER A 355 1.56 -3.65 -19.99
N GLU A 356 2.47 -2.73 -20.28
CA GLU A 356 3.16 -1.89 -19.28
C GLU A 356 3.24 -0.43 -19.74
N ASN A 357 2.87 0.52 -18.88
CA ASN A 357 2.97 1.97 -19.14
C ASN A 357 2.28 2.42 -20.45
N LEU A 358 1.07 1.93 -20.73
CA LEU A 358 0.24 2.35 -21.86
C LEU A 358 -0.68 3.52 -21.49
N TYR A 359 -0.85 4.48 -22.41
CA TYR A 359 -1.69 5.67 -22.22
C TYR A 359 -2.56 5.93 -23.44
N ASN A 360 -3.89 5.92 -23.27
CA ASN A 360 -4.88 6.14 -24.33
C ASN A 360 -4.75 5.12 -25.50
N CYS A 361 -4.54 3.85 -25.16
CA CYS A 361 -4.33 2.77 -26.13
C CYS A 361 -5.53 1.80 -26.17
N SER A 362 -5.74 1.14 -27.32
CA SER A 362 -6.76 0.09 -27.41
C SER A 362 -6.38 -1.06 -28.34
N ASN A 363 -6.82 -2.29 -28.05
CA ASN A 363 -6.46 -3.49 -28.80
C ASN A 363 -4.93 -3.66 -28.82
N CYS A 364 -4.33 -3.97 -27.66
CA CYS A 364 -2.87 -4.11 -27.52
C CYS A 364 -2.50 -5.37 -26.73
N PHE A 365 -1.46 -6.08 -27.17
CA PHE A 365 -1.00 -7.32 -26.55
C PHE A 365 0.53 -7.32 -26.42
N GLY A 366 1.08 -7.58 -25.23
CA GLY A 366 2.54 -7.61 -25.05
C GLY A 366 3.23 -6.27 -25.29
N CYS A 367 2.58 -5.13 -25.02
CA CYS A 367 3.10 -3.81 -25.38
C CYS A 367 3.71 -3.06 -24.19
N ALA A 368 4.74 -2.26 -24.44
CA ALA A 368 5.52 -1.56 -23.42
C ALA A 368 5.69 -0.07 -23.78
N LYS A 369 5.31 0.82 -22.86
CA LYS A 369 5.50 2.28 -22.92
C LYS A 369 4.95 2.96 -24.20
N LEU A 370 3.74 2.60 -24.63
CA LEU A 370 3.07 3.22 -25.80
C LEU A 370 2.08 4.32 -25.42
N ARG A 371 1.88 5.27 -26.34
CA ARG A 371 0.88 6.35 -26.23
C ARG A 371 0.03 6.45 -27.49
N HIS A 372 -1.29 6.58 -27.35
CA HIS A 372 -2.23 6.86 -28.45
C HIS A 372 -2.24 5.84 -29.63
N LYS A 373 -1.73 4.61 -29.44
CA LYS A 373 -1.69 3.55 -30.47
C LYS A 373 -2.87 2.59 -30.40
N LYS A 374 -3.12 1.86 -31.49
CA LYS A 374 -4.15 0.81 -31.59
C LYS A 374 -3.64 -0.40 -32.37
N TYR A 375 -4.22 -1.59 -32.13
CA TYR A 375 -3.90 -2.83 -32.84
C TYR A 375 -2.40 -3.18 -32.82
N CYS A 376 -1.80 -3.18 -31.63
CA CYS A 376 -0.35 -3.38 -31.45
C CYS A 376 -0.03 -4.72 -30.80
N ILE A 377 1.03 -5.37 -31.29
CA ILE A 377 1.62 -6.59 -30.70
C ILE A 377 3.13 -6.35 -30.59
N LEU A 378 3.73 -6.54 -29.40
CA LEU A 378 5.16 -6.28 -29.15
C LEU A 378 5.64 -4.90 -29.70
N ASN A 379 4.87 -3.85 -29.43
CA ASN A 379 5.03 -2.49 -29.95
C ASN A 379 4.92 -2.29 -31.47
N LYS A 380 4.83 -3.33 -32.29
CA LYS A 380 4.54 -3.20 -33.73
C LYS A 380 3.03 -2.99 -33.93
N GLN A 381 2.67 -1.99 -34.73
CA GLN A 381 1.28 -1.72 -35.10
C GLN A 381 0.89 -2.49 -36.38
N TYR A 382 -0.27 -3.15 -36.34
CA TYR A 382 -0.80 -3.99 -37.43
C TYR A 382 -2.12 -3.43 -37.96
N SER A 383 -2.60 -3.95 -39.11
CA SER A 383 -4.00 -3.78 -39.47
C SER A 383 -4.92 -4.47 -38.45
N LYS A 384 -6.19 -4.04 -38.40
CA LYS A 384 -7.21 -4.61 -37.52
C LYS A 384 -7.46 -6.09 -37.83
N GLU A 385 -7.37 -6.46 -39.09
CA GLU A 385 -7.62 -7.78 -39.64
C GLU A 385 -6.48 -8.74 -39.29
N GLU A 386 -5.22 -8.31 -39.46
CA GLU A 386 -4.03 -9.06 -39.04
C GLU A 386 -3.98 -9.24 -37.53
N TYR A 387 -4.21 -8.17 -36.75
CA TYR A 387 -4.26 -8.23 -35.29
C TYR A 387 -5.26 -9.29 -34.82
N LYS A 388 -6.51 -9.24 -35.32
CA LYS A 388 -7.55 -10.23 -34.97
C LYS A 388 -7.19 -11.67 -35.37
N LYS A 389 -6.39 -11.85 -36.42
CA LYS A 389 -5.91 -13.17 -36.88
C LYS A 389 -4.72 -13.70 -36.07
N LEU A 390 -3.88 -12.81 -35.52
CA LEU A 390 -2.69 -13.18 -34.75
C LEU A 390 -3.00 -13.50 -33.28
N ILE A 391 -3.88 -12.73 -32.63
CA ILE A 391 -4.14 -12.89 -31.18
C ILE A 391 -4.54 -14.33 -30.77
N PRO A 392 -5.46 -15.04 -31.46
CA PRO A 392 -5.80 -16.42 -31.09
C PRO A 392 -4.59 -17.36 -31.18
N LYS A 393 -3.76 -17.21 -32.20
CA LYS A 393 -2.55 -18.03 -32.41
C LYS A 393 -1.51 -17.79 -31.32
N ILE A 394 -1.34 -16.54 -30.88
CA ILE A 394 -0.40 -16.20 -29.80
C ILE A 394 -0.89 -16.80 -28.48
N LYS A 395 -2.19 -16.71 -28.17
CA LYS A 395 -2.77 -17.31 -26.96
C LYS A 395 -2.67 -18.84 -26.96
N GLU A 396 -2.91 -19.49 -28.09
CA GLU A 396 -2.69 -20.93 -28.27
C GLU A 396 -1.21 -21.31 -28.11
N HIS A 397 -0.30 -20.56 -28.74
CA HIS A 397 1.14 -20.74 -28.58
C HIS A 397 1.58 -20.63 -27.11
N MET A 398 1.07 -19.66 -26.35
CA MET A 398 1.34 -19.54 -24.90
C MET A 398 0.83 -20.70 -24.04
N MET A 399 -0.13 -21.50 -24.54
CA MET A 399 -0.61 -22.70 -23.87
C MET A 399 0.24 -23.93 -24.20
N ASN A 400 0.68 -24.04 -25.46
CA ASN A 400 1.42 -25.17 -26.00
C ASN A 400 2.95 -25.06 -25.76
N VAL A 401 3.49 -23.84 -25.75
CA VAL A 401 4.90 -23.50 -25.53
C VAL A 401 4.98 -22.52 -24.34
N PRO A 402 4.72 -22.99 -23.11
CA PRO A 402 4.71 -22.15 -21.91
C PRO A 402 6.12 -21.72 -21.52
N TYR A 403 6.22 -20.59 -20.82
CA TYR A 403 7.47 -20.18 -20.19
C TYR A 403 7.73 -21.04 -18.94
N LYS A 404 9.01 -21.32 -18.66
CA LYS A 404 9.44 -22.07 -17.48
C LYS A 404 10.53 -21.26 -16.77
N ASP A 405 10.29 -20.91 -15.51
CA ASP A 405 11.27 -20.16 -14.73
C ASP A 405 12.45 -21.03 -14.26
N LYS A 406 13.45 -20.40 -13.64
CA LYS A 406 14.62 -21.08 -13.06
C LYS A 406 14.28 -22.17 -12.02
N ASP A 407 13.15 -22.04 -11.32
CA ASP A 407 12.66 -23.01 -10.33
C ASP A 407 11.78 -24.10 -10.95
N GLY A 408 11.60 -24.05 -12.28
CA GLY A 408 10.80 -24.97 -13.06
C GLY A 408 9.29 -24.76 -12.98
N ARG A 409 8.83 -23.64 -12.43
CA ARG A 409 7.40 -23.25 -12.44
C ARG A 409 6.98 -22.90 -13.86
N ILE A 410 5.79 -23.32 -14.26
CA ILE A 410 5.27 -23.18 -15.62
C ILE A 410 4.30 -21.99 -15.66
N TYR A 411 4.51 -21.09 -16.63
CA TYR A 411 3.71 -19.88 -16.88
C TYR A 411 3.04 -19.98 -18.25
N LYS A 412 1.72 -19.98 -18.25
CA LYS A 412 0.85 -20.08 -19.43
C LYS A 412 0.11 -18.78 -19.69
N TYR A 413 -0.65 -18.75 -20.78
CA TYR A 413 -1.68 -17.73 -20.93
C TYR A 413 -2.67 -17.84 -19.76
N GLY A 414 -2.70 -16.83 -18.90
CA GLY A 414 -3.49 -16.77 -17.67
C GLY A 414 -2.69 -16.61 -16.38
N ASP A 415 -1.37 -16.73 -16.44
CA ASP A 415 -0.48 -16.46 -15.31
C ASP A 415 0.07 -15.01 -15.36
N TYR A 416 0.35 -14.45 -14.18
CA TYR A 416 1.00 -13.13 -14.05
C TYR A 416 2.47 -13.20 -14.52
N PHE A 417 3.10 -12.04 -14.73
CA PHE A 417 4.52 -11.96 -15.11
C PHE A 417 5.41 -12.80 -14.16
N PRO A 418 6.35 -13.61 -14.70
CA PRO A 418 7.32 -14.33 -13.89
C PRO A 418 8.06 -13.39 -12.92
N PRO A 419 8.23 -13.75 -11.63
CA PRO A 419 8.90 -12.89 -10.65
C PRO A 419 10.33 -12.49 -11.04
N GLU A 420 11.05 -13.36 -11.73
CA GLU A 420 12.40 -13.08 -12.25
C GLU A 420 12.44 -12.10 -13.43
N HIS A 421 11.28 -11.72 -13.97
CA HIS A 421 11.11 -10.62 -14.92
C HIS A 421 10.70 -9.31 -14.23
N SER A 422 10.74 -9.22 -12.89
CA SER A 422 10.63 -7.94 -12.21
C SER A 422 11.79 -7.01 -12.58
N MET A 423 11.54 -5.70 -12.56
CA MET A 423 12.56 -4.67 -12.78
C MET A 423 13.30 -4.28 -11.50
N TRP A 424 12.85 -4.79 -10.35
CA TRP A 424 13.32 -4.42 -9.02
C TRP A 424 13.60 -5.66 -8.17
N ALA A 425 14.54 -5.55 -7.25
CA ALA A 425 14.80 -6.58 -6.26
C ALA A 425 13.71 -6.67 -5.19
N TYR A 426 13.72 -7.79 -4.46
CA TYR A 426 12.77 -8.04 -3.37
C TYR A 426 12.75 -6.90 -2.35
N ASN A 427 13.94 -6.53 -1.85
CA ASN A 427 14.15 -5.49 -0.84
C ASN A 427 14.00 -4.06 -1.35
N GLU A 428 13.75 -3.88 -2.65
CA GLU A 428 13.47 -2.60 -3.29
C GLU A 428 11.97 -2.38 -3.51
N SER A 429 11.26 -3.47 -3.85
CA SER A 429 9.83 -3.49 -4.19
C SER A 429 8.90 -3.48 -2.97
N LEU A 430 7.60 -3.26 -3.22
CA LEU A 430 6.54 -3.16 -2.21
C LEU A 430 6.39 -4.43 -1.35
N ILE A 431 6.89 -5.59 -1.80
CA ILE A 431 6.84 -6.84 -1.03
C ILE A 431 7.53 -6.70 0.33
N GLN A 432 8.64 -5.96 0.42
CA GLN A 432 9.44 -5.82 1.64
C GLN A 432 8.65 -5.11 2.77
N GLN A 433 7.69 -4.25 2.42
CA GLN A 433 6.86 -3.54 3.40
C GLN A 433 5.88 -4.48 4.13
N TYR A 434 5.32 -5.46 3.42
CA TYR A 434 4.24 -6.34 3.93
C TYR A 434 4.69 -7.76 4.28
N PHE A 435 5.77 -8.22 3.65
CA PHE A 435 6.37 -9.53 3.86
C PHE A 435 7.91 -9.35 4.00
N PRO A 436 8.38 -8.67 5.07
CA PRO A 436 9.79 -8.35 5.22
C PRO A 436 10.65 -9.61 5.41
N LEU A 437 11.49 -9.91 4.42
CA LEU A 437 12.51 -10.97 4.50
C LEU A 437 13.90 -10.38 4.70
N LYS A 438 14.84 -11.20 5.19
CA LYS A 438 16.28 -10.92 5.20
C LYS A 438 16.92 -11.44 3.90
N LYS A 439 18.09 -10.89 3.56
CA LYS A 439 18.88 -11.26 2.36
C LYS A 439 19.04 -12.77 2.16
N GLU A 440 19.32 -13.51 3.23
CA GLU A 440 19.53 -14.97 3.16
C GLU A 440 18.24 -15.77 3.03
N GLU A 441 17.08 -15.18 3.31
CA GLU A 441 15.75 -15.77 3.06
C GLU A 441 15.31 -15.51 1.62
N VAL A 442 15.51 -14.27 1.14
CA VAL A 442 15.24 -13.87 -0.26
C VAL A 442 16.02 -14.75 -1.25
N LYS A 443 17.30 -15.02 -0.98
CA LYS A 443 18.13 -15.95 -1.77
C LYS A 443 17.56 -17.37 -1.80
N LYS A 444 17.04 -17.90 -0.69
CA LYS A 444 16.43 -19.25 -0.63
C LYS A 444 15.16 -19.36 -1.47
N CYS A 445 14.50 -18.22 -1.73
CA CYS A 445 13.35 -18.13 -2.62
C CYS A 445 13.72 -17.76 -4.07
N ASN A 446 15.00 -17.73 -4.42
CA ASN A 446 15.54 -17.36 -5.74
C ASN A 446 15.07 -15.99 -6.28
N PHE A 447 14.71 -15.07 -5.38
CA PHE A 447 14.46 -13.68 -5.71
C PHE A 447 15.76 -12.86 -5.70
N SER A 448 15.79 -11.78 -6.47
CA SER A 448 16.90 -10.83 -6.48
C SER A 448 16.96 -9.99 -5.20
N TRP A 449 18.17 -9.63 -4.78
CA TRP A 449 18.44 -8.70 -3.67
C TRP A 449 19.42 -7.62 -4.13
N HIS A 450 19.05 -6.34 -4.03
CA HIS A 450 19.91 -5.20 -4.30
C HIS A 450 20.65 -4.80 -3.03
N ASN A 451 21.98 -4.68 -3.07
CA ASN A 451 22.71 -4.14 -1.92
C ASN A 451 22.61 -2.61 -1.96
N PRO A 452 22.16 -1.94 -0.88
CA PRO A 452 22.13 -0.49 -0.85
C PRO A 452 23.53 0.08 -1.18
N PRO A 453 23.63 1.11 -2.04
CA PRO A 453 24.92 1.71 -2.37
C PRO A 453 25.56 2.32 -1.11
N GLU A 454 26.89 2.39 -1.11
CA GLU A 454 27.61 3.17 -0.12
C GLU A 454 27.19 4.64 -0.18
N ARG A 455 27.22 5.30 0.99
CA ARG A 455 26.66 6.63 1.18
C ARG A 455 27.77 7.58 1.56
N ASP A 456 27.87 8.69 0.84
CA ASP A 456 29.00 9.63 0.85
C ASP A 456 28.85 10.80 1.82
N TYR A 457 27.76 10.86 2.59
CA TYR A 457 27.55 11.89 3.61
C TYR A 457 28.26 11.59 4.93
N GLN A 458 28.61 12.66 5.63
CA GLN A 458 29.04 12.62 7.04
C GLN A 458 27.87 13.06 7.92
N ILE A 459 27.63 12.32 9.01
CA ILE A 459 26.66 12.71 10.04
C ILE A 459 27.26 13.90 10.81
N THR A 460 26.53 15.02 10.84
CA THR A 460 26.96 16.24 11.53
C THR A 460 26.28 16.39 12.90
N LEU A 461 25.06 15.84 13.06
CA LEU A 461 24.30 15.88 14.30
C LEU A 461 23.76 14.48 14.67
N LYS A 462 23.87 14.10 15.94
CA LYS A 462 23.32 12.82 16.45
C LYS A 462 21.95 13.01 17.10
N THR A 463 21.11 11.99 17.07
CA THR A 463 19.74 12.05 17.62
C THR A 463 19.67 12.41 19.10
N LYS A 464 20.65 11.94 19.87
CA LYS A 464 20.81 12.20 21.30
C LYS A 464 21.17 13.66 21.63
N ASP A 465 21.72 14.38 20.65
CA ASP A 465 22.19 15.76 20.79
C ASP A 465 21.14 16.77 20.25
N LEU A 466 20.03 16.28 19.68
CA LEU A 466 18.86 17.11 19.33
C LEU A 466 18.14 17.61 20.60
N PRO A 467 17.73 18.89 20.66
CA PRO A 467 16.90 19.42 21.74
C PRO A 467 15.63 18.60 21.97
N ASN A 468 15.25 18.41 23.25
CA ASN A 468 14.02 17.66 23.57
C ASN A 468 12.78 18.43 23.12
N HIS A 469 12.75 19.74 23.35
CA HIS A 469 11.59 20.60 23.09
C HIS A 469 11.74 21.38 21.76
N ILE A 470 10.70 21.40 20.92
CA ILE A 470 10.71 22.07 19.60
C ILE A 470 11.01 23.59 19.64
N LYS A 471 10.56 24.29 20.69
CA LYS A 471 10.90 25.70 20.98
C LYS A 471 12.42 25.95 21.12
N ASP A 472 13.21 24.94 21.47
CA ASP A 472 14.66 25.04 21.69
C ASP A 472 15.47 24.68 20.43
N VAL A 473 14.79 24.38 19.32
CA VAL A 473 15.41 24.02 18.04
C VAL A 473 15.68 25.27 17.23
N ASP A 474 16.97 25.55 16.99
CA ASP A 474 17.45 26.64 16.13
C ASP A 474 17.34 26.30 14.62
N ASP A 475 17.29 27.33 13.76
CA ASP A 475 17.22 27.18 12.30
C ASP A 475 18.46 26.54 11.67
N SER A 476 19.61 26.54 12.36
CA SER A 476 20.83 25.83 11.93
C SER A 476 20.59 24.35 11.64
N VAL A 477 19.59 23.71 12.28
CA VAL A 477 19.20 22.30 12.04
C VAL A 477 18.89 21.98 10.57
N LEU A 478 18.52 22.99 9.77
CA LEU A 478 18.27 22.83 8.34
C LEU A 478 19.54 22.52 7.53
N ASN A 479 20.72 22.85 8.06
CA ASN A 479 22.02 22.55 7.46
C ASN A 479 22.56 21.18 7.88
N GLU A 480 22.00 20.59 8.94
CA GLU A 480 22.51 19.36 9.56
C GLU A 480 22.12 18.09 8.78
N ILE A 481 22.98 17.09 8.88
CA ILE A 481 22.74 15.70 8.49
C ILE A 481 22.60 14.90 9.79
N ILE A 482 21.35 14.63 10.14
CA ILE A 482 20.94 14.05 11.42
C ILE A 482 21.04 12.53 11.33
N GLU A 483 21.73 11.89 12.27
CA GLU A 483 21.73 10.43 12.45
C GLU A 483 20.30 9.87 12.54
N CYS A 484 20.02 8.70 11.98
CA CYS A 484 18.82 7.94 12.31
C CYS A 484 19.09 7.10 13.57
N GLU A 485 18.21 7.14 14.57
CA GLU A 485 18.37 6.41 15.83
C GLU A 485 18.61 4.89 15.64
N HIS A 486 18.01 4.30 14.60
CA HIS A 486 18.26 2.90 14.21
C HIS A 486 19.64 2.62 13.60
N ASN A 487 20.42 3.65 13.23
CA ASN A 487 21.78 3.66 12.66
C ASN A 487 22.07 2.72 11.46
N GLY A 488 21.08 2.01 10.94
CA GLY A 488 21.18 1.10 9.80
C GLY A 488 21.61 -0.33 10.11
N LYS A 489 21.99 -0.67 11.35
CA LYS A 489 22.60 -1.98 11.66
C LYS A 489 21.59 -3.09 11.92
N GLU A 490 20.41 -2.79 12.46
CA GLU A 490 19.51 -3.83 13.01
C GLU A 490 18.04 -3.77 12.54
N CYS A 491 17.58 -2.67 11.93
CA CYS A 491 16.18 -2.57 11.48
C CYS A 491 16.00 -2.98 10.02
N ASN A 492 15.14 -3.99 9.77
CA ASN A 492 14.82 -4.49 8.41
C ASN A 492 13.81 -3.56 7.68
N GLN A 493 14.09 -2.25 7.67
CA GLN A 493 13.14 -1.17 7.38
C GLN A 493 13.63 -0.20 6.28
N GLN A 494 14.52 -0.66 5.39
CA GLN A 494 15.16 0.20 4.38
C GLN A 494 15.75 1.49 4.99
N CYS A 495 16.41 1.37 6.14
CA CYS A 495 16.90 2.51 6.92
C CYS A 495 17.77 3.43 6.06
N SER A 496 17.52 4.73 6.13
CA SER A 496 18.37 5.70 5.44
C SER A 496 19.61 6.11 6.24
N THR A 497 19.83 5.56 7.44
CA THR A 497 20.94 5.84 8.41
C THR A 497 21.15 7.29 8.88
N ALA A 498 20.75 8.26 8.07
CA ALA A 498 20.64 9.68 8.37
C ALA A 498 19.45 10.31 7.63
N PHE A 499 19.08 11.53 7.98
CA PHE A 499 18.04 12.34 7.33
C PHE A 499 18.32 13.84 7.52
N ARG A 500 17.52 14.69 6.88
CA ARG A 500 17.55 16.16 7.03
C ARG A 500 16.14 16.67 7.27
N ILE A 501 16.00 17.78 7.98
CA ILE A 501 14.71 18.48 8.15
C ILE A 501 14.54 19.51 7.03
N LEU A 502 13.35 19.57 6.43
CA LEU A 502 13.01 20.58 5.43
C LEU A 502 12.54 21.89 6.10
N PRO A 503 12.73 23.09 5.49
CA PRO A 503 12.26 24.35 6.08
C PRO A 503 10.77 24.37 6.44
N ASN A 504 9.93 23.87 5.53
CA ASN A 504 8.48 23.76 5.75
C ASN A 504 8.13 22.70 6.83
N GLU A 505 8.94 21.65 6.94
CA GLU A 505 8.78 20.61 7.96
C GLU A 505 9.13 21.15 9.36
N LEU A 506 10.21 21.92 9.50
CA LEU A 506 10.55 22.63 10.74
C LEU A 506 9.46 23.62 11.16
N GLN A 507 8.92 24.37 10.20
CA GLN A 507 7.79 25.28 10.43
C GLN A 507 6.55 24.52 10.93
N PHE A 508 6.21 23.39 10.30
CA PHE A 508 5.09 22.55 10.71
C PHE A 508 5.25 22.02 12.15
N TYR A 509 6.43 21.49 12.51
CA TYR A 509 6.70 21.01 13.87
C TYR A 509 6.54 22.12 14.92
N ARG A 510 7.01 23.34 14.62
CA ARG A 510 6.84 24.50 15.50
C ARG A 510 5.37 24.93 15.62
N GLN A 511 4.64 25.02 14.50
CA GLN A 511 3.22 25.40 14.48
C GLN A 511 2.34 24.40 15.23
N MET A 512 2.56 23.11 15.00
CA MET A 512 1.82 22.04 15.68
C MET A 512 2.28 21.86 17.13
N ASN A 513 3.40 22.44 17.56
CA ASN A 513 4.08 22.16 18.83
C ASN A 513 4.29 20.64 19.01
N ILE A 514 5.20 20.11 18.19
CA ILE A 514 5.62 18.70 18.16
C ILE A 514 7.16 18.67 18.05
N THR A 515 7.81 17.82 18.84
CA THR A 515 9.27 17.61 18.76
C THR A 515 9.75 17.11 17.39
N LEU A 516 11.04 17.32 17.07
CA LEU A 516 11.66 16.76 15.87
C LEU A 516 11.72 15.21 15.91
N PRO A 517 11.62 14.52 14.77
CA PRO A 517 11.79 13.07 14.71
C PRO A 517 13.22 12.64 15.09
N ARG A 518 13.35 11.43 15.65
CA ARG A 518 14.64 10.75 15.88
C ARG A 518 14.88 9.59 14.89
N LEU A 519 13.83 9.17 14.18
CA LEU A 519 13.87 8.16 13.13
C LEU A 519 13.76 8.82 11.76
N CYS A 520 14.46 8.26 10.77
CA CYS A 520 14.36 8.73 9.39
C CYS A 520 12.99 8.39 8.76
N PRO A 521 12.60 9.05 7.65
CA PRO A 521 11.27 8.87 7.04
C PRO A 521 10.91 7.42 6.66
N ASN A 522 11.89 6.59 6.29
CA ASN A 522 11.64 5.16 6.05
C ASN A 522 11.32 4.43 7.36
N CYS A 523 12.14 4.59 8.40
CA CYS A 523 11.89 3.94 9.69
C CYS A 523 10.55 4.38 10.30
N ARG A 524 10.19 5.68 10.26
CA ARG A 524 8.86 6.15 10.69
C ARG A 524 7.72 5.44 9.97
N HIS A 525 7.82 5.31 8.65
CA HIS A 525 6.83 4.58 7.85
C HIS A 525 6.74 3.10 8.24
N TYR A 526 7.86 2.38 8.41
CA TYR A 526 7.80 0.99 8.88
C TYR A 526 7.25 0.86 10.32
N GLU A 527 7.47 1.84 11.21
CA GLU A 527 6.81 1.86 12.53
C GLU A 527 5.29 2.06 12.42
N ARG A 528 4.80 2.86 11.45
CA ARG A 528 3.36 2.94 11.16
C ARG A 528 2.82 1.63 10.58
N LEU A 529 3.54 0.98 9.66
CA LEU A 529 3.11 -0.28 9.05
C LEU A 529 2.86 -1.38 10.10
N LYS A 530 3.66 -1.45 11.18
CA LYS A 530 3.44 -2.37 12.31
C LYS A 530 2.09 -2.17 13.02
N LYS A 531 1.48 -0.99 12.93
CA LYS A 531 0.18 -0.65 13.53
C LYS A 531 -1.00 -1.08 12.63
N ILE A 532 -0.73 -1.53 11.40
CA ILE A 532 -1.71 -1.97 10.39
C ILE A 532 -1.84 -3.51 10.43
N ASN A 533 -3.03 -4.02 10.12
CA ASN A 533 -3.22 -5.44 9.88
C ASN A 533 -2.67 -5.84 8.49
N PRO A 534 -1.85 -6.91 8.37
CA PRO A 534 -1.39 -7.37 7.06
C PRO A 534 -2.55 -7.98 6.24
N PRO A 535 -2.40 -8.12 4.91
CA PRO A 535 -3.38 -8.79 4.04
C PRO A 535 -3.35 -10.33 4.20
N LYS A 536 -3.58 -10.79 5.43
CA LYS A 536 -3.64 -12.20 5.83
C LYS A 536 -4.73 -12.35 6.89
N LEU A 537 -5.33 -13.53 6.97
CA LEU A 537 -6.35 -13.87 7.96
C LEU A 537 -5.92 -15.05 8.82
N TRP A 538 -6.46 -15.07 10.03
CA TRP A 538 -6.32 -16.11 11.04
C TRP A 538 -7.69 -16.43 11.64
N HIS A 539 -7.89 -17.72 11.89
CA HIS A 539 -9.07 -18.22 12.59
C HIS A 539 -8.94 -17.97 14.09
N ARG A 540 -9.90 -17.26 14.69
CA ARG A 540 -9.84 -16.80 16.10
C ARG A 540 -11.18 -16.97 16.79
N LYS A 541 -11.14 -17.05 18.13
CA LYS A 541 -12.31 -17.09 19.01
C LYS A 541 -12.51 -15.76 19.74
N CYS A 542 -13.76 -15.42 20.06
CA CYS A 542 -14.11 -14.26 20.86
C CYS A 542 -13.47 -14.33 22.26
N MET A 543 -12.75 -13.27 22.64
CA MET A 543 -12.06 -13.17 23.93
C MET A 543 -12.94 -12.55 25.04
N CYS A 544 -14.26 -12.46 24.85
CA CYS A 544 -15.19 -12.01 25.89
C CYS A 544 -15.53 -13.17 26.83
N ASN A 545 -15.25 -13.01 28.12
CA ASN A 545 -15.44 -14.01 29.17
C ASN A 545 -16.60 -13.65 30.13
N GLY A 546 -17.66 -13.04 29.59
CA GLY A 546 -18.84 -12.61 30.34
C GLY A 546 -18.63 -11.27 31.04
N VAL A 547 -18.13 -11.28 32.28
CA VAL A 547 -17.90 -10.07 33.09
C VAL A 547 -16.57 -9.37 32.76
N GLU A 548 -15.60 -10.11 32.24
CA GLU A 548 -14.26 -9.63 31.91
C GLU A 548 -13.78 -10.18 30.56
N SER A 549 -12.66 -9.68 30.05
CA SER A 549 -11.94 -10.31 28.94
C SER A 549 -11.28 -11.62 29.39
N TYR A 550 -10.99 -12.51 28.44
CA TYR A 550 -10.31 -13.79 28.69
C TYR A 550 -9.00 -13.65 29.48
N ASN A 551 -8.23 -12.58 29.21
CA ASN A 551 -6.98 -12.28 29.90
C ASN A 551 -7.15 -11.42 31.19
N LYS A 552 -8.40 -11.11 31.58
CA LYS A 552 -8.77 -10.30 32.76
C LYS A 552 -8.24 -8.86 32.77
N GLU A 553 -7.70 -8.37 31.66
CA GLU A 553 -7.22 -6.99 31.56
C GLU A 553 -8.38 -5.99 31.42
N TYR A 554 -9.50 -6.40 30.81
CA TYR A 554 -10.70 -5.57 30.65
C TYR A 554 -11.87 -6.10 31.48
N LYS A 555 -12.62 -5.20 32.12
CA LYS A 555 -13.92 -5.51 32.73
C LYS A 555 -15.02 -4.92 31.86
N ASN A 556 -15.95 -5.76 31.41
CA ASN A 556 -17.08 -5.32 30.59
C ASN A 556 -17.99 -4.41 31.43
N THR A 557 -18.43 -3.32 30.81
CA THR A 557 -19.25 -2.27 31.43
C THR A 557 -20.75 -2.59 31.36
N ILE A 558 -21.15 -3.50 30.47
CA ILE A 558 -22.52 -3.94 30.24
C ILE A 558 -22.62 -5.47 30.19
N LYS A 559 -23.83 -6.02 30.40
CA LYS A 559 -24.05 -7.48 30.34
C LYS A 559 -24.32 -7.92 28.89
N HIS A 560 -23.48 -8.81 28.37
CA HIS A 560 -23.56 -9.30 26.99
C HIS A 560 -24.62 -10.42 26.85
N SER A 561 -24.99 -10.78 25.61
CA SER A 561 -26.08 -11.73 25.34
C SER A 561 -25.83 -13.17 25.83
N HIS A 562 -24.59 -13.52 26.16
CA HIS A 562 -24.21 -14.81 26.77
C HIS A 562 -24.12 -14.74 28.31
N GLY A 563 -24.55 -13.61 28.89
CA GLY A 563 -24.48 -13.35 30.33
C GLY A 563 -23.05 -13.39 30.84
N ASP A 564 -22.86 -14.07 31.97
CA ASP A 564 -21.57 -14.15 32.65
C ASP A 564 -20.71 -15.33 32.15
N SER A 565 -21.22 -16.10 31.18
CA SER A 565 -20.52 -17.22 30.53
C SER A 565 -19.56 -16.73 29.42
N PRO A 566 -18.55 -17.54 29.04
CA PRO A 566 -17.67 -17.22 27.92
C PRO A 566 -18.40 -17.16 26.57
N CYS A 567 -17.96 -16.26 25.69
CA CYS A 567 -18.51 -16.15 24.35
C CYS A 567 -17.96 -17.26 23.43
N MET A 568 -18.85 -18.06 22.85
CA MET A 568 -18.49 -19.20 21.99
C MET A 568 -18.38 -18.87 20.49
N ASN A 569 -18.41 -17.60 20.11
CA ASN A 569 -18.31 -17.20 18.70
C ASN A 569 -16.87 -17.28 18.18
N GLU A 570 -16.71 -17.84 16.98
CA GLU A 570 -15.46 -17.92 16.21
C GLU A 570 -15.57 -17.12 14.92
N PHE A 571 -14.45 -16.65 14.38
CA PHE A 571 -14.37 -15.76 13.21
C PHE A 571 -12.97 -15.74 12.58
N GLU A 572 -12.91 -15.35 11.31
CA GLU A 572 -11.66 -14.95 10.66
C GLU A 572 -11.35 -13.48 10.94
N THR A 573 -10.08 -13.16 11.20
CA THR A 573 -9.60 -11.78 11.46
C THR A 573 -8.17 -11.59 10.96
N ALA A 574 -7.78 -10.35 10.68
CA ALA A 574 -6.41 -9.98 10.33
C ALA A 574 -5.51 -9.71 11.56
N ILE A 575 -5.97 -10.11 12.76
CA ILE A 575 -5.22 -10.08 14.02
C ILE A 575 -4.78 -11.52 14.35
N SER A 576 -3.48 -11.80 14.19
CA SER A 576 -2.90 -13.14 14.42
C SER A 576 -2.93 -13.60 15.88
N ASP A 577 -2.67 -14.89 16.12
CA ASP A 577 -2.58 -15.44 17.48
C ASP A 577 -1.40 -14.92 18.30
N GLU A 578 -0.33 -14.50 17.63
CA GLU A 578 0.87 -13.92 18.24
C GLU A 578 0.65 -12.49 18.77
N ARG A 579 -0.47 -11.85 18.41
CA ARG A 579 -0.80 -10.48 18.83
C ARG A 579 -1.47 -10.46 20.19
N ARG A 580 -0.98 -9.58 21.07
CA ARG A 580 -1.47 -9.38 22.46
C ARG A 580 -2.95 -8.93 22.52
N GLU A 581 -3.46 -8.35 21.46
CA GLU A 581 -4.72 -7.60 21.49
C GLU A 581 -5.95 -8.47 21.77
N ILE A 582 -6.80 -7.99 22.69
CA ILE A 582 -8.07 -8.62 23.05
C ILE A 582 -9.05 -8.43 21.88
N VAL A 583 -9.58 -9.51 21.31
CA VAL A 583 -10.49 -9.44 20.15
C VAL A 583 -11.89 -9.91 20.51
N TYR A 584 -12.88 -9.04 20.33
CA TYR A 584 -14.30 -9.35 20.52
C TYR A 584 -14.99 -9.56 19.17
N CYS A 585 -15.88 -10.57 19.10
CA CYS A 585 -16.74 -10.75 17.94
C CYS A 585 -17.69 -9.55 17.78
N LYS A 586 -18.28 -9.40 16.60
CA LYS A 586 -19.19 -8.30 16.25
C LYS A 586 -20.20 -7.96 17.36
N LYS A 587 -20.93 -8.96 17.86
CA LYS A 587 -22.01 -8.77 18.84
C LYS A 587 -21.51 -8.24 20.19
N CYS A 588 -20.46 -8.85 20.74
CA CYS A 588 -19.86 -8.43 22.02
C CYS A 588 -19.22 -7.05 21.92
N TYR A 589 -18.52 -6.77 20.82
CA TYR A 589 -17.90 -5.46 20.60
C TYR A 589 -18.94 -4.36 20.44
N GLN A 590 -20.00 -4.59 19.63
CA GLN A 590 -21.06 -3.60 19.45
C GLN A 590 -21.75 -3.29 20.77
N ALA A 591 -22.19 -4.30 21.52
CA ALA A 591 -22.87 -4.08 22.79
C ALA A 591 -22.03 -3.30 23.81
N GLU A 592 -20.70 -3.45 23.79
CA GLU A 592 -19.76 -2.77 24.71
C GLU A 592 -19.40 -1.33 24.32
N PHE A 593 -19.39 -0.98 23.03
CA PHE A 593 -18.81 0.29 22.53
C PHE A 593 -19.66 1.07 21.51
N VAL A 594 -20.86 0.59 21.15
CA VAL A 594 -21.72 1.15 20.08
C VAL A 594 -23.18 1.23 20.51
#